data_AF-H5UQN2-F1
#
_entry.id   AF-H5UQN2-F1
#
_cell.length_a   1.000
_cell.length_b   1.000
_cell.length_c   1.000
_cell.angle_alpha   90.00
_cell.angle_beta   90.00
_cell.angle_gamma   90.00
#
_symmetry.space_group_name_H-M   'P 1'
#
loop_
_entity.id
_entity.type
_entity.pdbx_description
1 polymer ?
#
loop_
_entity_poly.entity_id
_entity_poly.type
_entity_poly.pdbx_seq_one_letter_code
_entity_poly.pdbx_strand_id
1 'polypeptide(L)'
;MHEVPERELSGGGGPGSLFTTQGTEESRSVVQVRRGSKVLAQTSNCPGSHGEATAAPTARGDVVVMGCENGPVVFRDGTFHKVPVKGSYARTGNLAGHDRSPIVLGDHKVDKDAEPVERPTRVSLVDTRTATAKLVDLGSAYWFRSLARGPRGEGLVLTYDGRLRVIDVEKGEVTASIPVISPWKEKDDWQEPGPAVKVAGDRAYVTDAEKRSVTVVDVPSRTVVARYGLPATPVEIAVTTGRPQESAAAKPEGAGHGDTHGHGHAHDHAHEHGDAHDHDTEGAHEHGDAHDGGASHGTAPTGTSRR
;
A
#
# COMPACT_ATOMS: atom_id res chain seq x y z
N MET A 1 -21.20 -23.84 14.25
CA MET A 1 -20.88 -22.53 13.65
C MET A 1 -19.51 -22.16 14.17
N HIS A 2 -18.50 -22.07 13.31
CA HIS A 2 -17.18 -21.59 13.69
C HIS A 2 -17.14 -20.08 13.39
N GLU A 3 -16.96 -19.25 14.42
CA GLU A 3 -16.70 -17.81 14.24
C GLU A 3 -15.23 -17.61 13.85
N VAL A 4 -15.01 -16.75 12.85
CA VAL A 4 -13.71 -16.51 12.21
C VAL A 4 -13.68 -15.11 11.61
N PRO A 5 -12.46 -14.55 11.44
CA PRO A 5 -11.84 -13.67 12.42
C PRO A 5 -12.75 -12.50 12.82
N GLU A 6 -12.60 -12.01 14.05
CA GLU A 6 -13.34 -10.86 14.55
C GLU A 6 -12.50 -9.59 14.51
N ARG A 7 -13.07 -8.48 14.02
CA ARG A 7 -12.45 -7.15 14.13
C ARG A 7 -13.45 -6.13 14.66
N GLU A 8 -13.08 -5.42 15.73
CA GLU A 8 -13.87 -4.29 16.21
C GLU A 8 -13.84 -3.13 15.20
N LEU A 9 -14.99 -2.47 15.00
CA LEU A 9 -15.16 -1.34 14.08
C LEU A 9 -15.46 -0.04 14.83
N SER A 10 -14.73 1.01 14.50
CA SER A 10 -15.08 2.38 14.92
C SER A 10 -16.06 3.01 13.92
N GLY A 11 -17.24 3.44 14.37
CA GLY A 11 -18.30 3.93 13.46
C GLY A 11 -18.86 2.85 12.51
N GLY A 12 -19.77 3.24 11.60
CA GLY A 12 -20.46 2.35 10.64
C GLY A 12 -21.40 1.34 11.30
N GLY A 13 -20.84 0.36 12.02
CA GLY A 13 -21.54 -0.40 13.05
C GLY A 13 -21.62 0.34 14.39
N GLY A 14 -20.67 1.23 14.69
CA GLY A 14 -20.52 1.95 15.97
C GLY A 14 -19.79 1.12 17.05
N PRO A 15 -19.43 1.73 18.20
CA PRO A 15 -18.55 1.11 19.20
C PRO A 15 -19.01 -0.29 19.64
N GLY A 16 -18.07 -1.21 19.85
CA GLY A 16 -18.35 -2.61 20.19
C GLY A 16 -19.00 -3.43 19.06
N SER A 17 -18.87 -2.99 17.80
CA SER A 17 -19.34 -3.79 16.65
C SER A 17 -18.23 -4.63 16.05
N LEU A 18 -18.55 -5.89 15.74
CA LEU A 18 -17.61 -6.87 15.18
C LEU A 18 -17.91 -7.12 13.70
N PHE A 19 -16.88 -7.03 12.86
CA PHE A 19 -16.88 -7.58 11.52
C PHE A 19 -16.52 -9.07 11.60
N THR A 20 -17.38 -9.95 11.07
CA THR A 20 -17.21 -11.41 11.18
C THR A 20 -17.58 -12.13 9.88
N THR A 21 -17.05 -13.33 9.69
CA THR A 21 -17.50 -14.27 8.65
C THR A 21 -18.36 -15.38 9.26
N GLN A 22 -19.31 -15.91 8.49
CA GLN A 22 -20.08 -17.10 8.86
C GLN A 22 -20.01 -18.18 7.78
N GLY A 23 -19.94 -19.42 8.24
CA GLY A 23 -19.85 -20.60 7.39
C GLY A 23 -19.80 -21.92 8.14
N THR A 24 -19.54 -22.98 7.39
CA THR A 24 -19.22 -24.33 7.84
C THR A 24 -17.70 -24.54 7.85
N GLU A 25 -17.26 -25.76 8.16
CA GLU A 25 -15.86 -26.17 7.95
C GLU A 25 -15.49 -26.18 6.46
N GLU A 26 -16.46 -26.49 5.59
CA GLU A 26 -16.28 -26.66 4.14
C GLU A 26 -16.52 -25.39 3.31
N SER A 27 -17.27 -24.40 3.83
CA SER A 27 -17.72 -23.25 3.04
C SER A 27 -17.91 -21.99 3.88
N ARG A 28 -17.55 -20.82 3.32
CA ARG A 28 -17.80 -19.49 3.92
C ARG A 28 -18.28 -18.56 2.81
N SER A 29 -19.42 -17.92 3.02
CA SER A 29 -20.04 -17.03 2.02
C SER A 29 -20.70 -15.79 2.63
N VAL A 30 -20.97 -15.82 3.93
CA VAL A 30 -21.67 -14.76 4.66
C VAL A 30 -20.66 -13.90 5.39
N VAL A 31 -20.78 -12.59 5.23
CA VAL A 31 -20.00 -11.57 5.92
C VAL A 31 -20.98 -10.65 6.66
N GLN A 32 -20.71 -10.36 7.93
CA GLN A 32 -21.60 -9.61 8.80
C GLN A 32 -20.86 -8.50 9.53
N VAL A 33 -21.61 -7.45 9.88
CA VAL A 33 -21.26 -6.56 10.98
C VAL A 33 -22.30 -6.76 12.07
N ARG A 34 -21.87 -7.11 13.28
CA ARG A 34 -22.72 -7.43 14.43
C ARG A 34 -22.43 -6.47 15.59
N ARG A 35 -23.36 -6.36 16.54
CA ARG A 35 -23.11 -5.79 17.88
C ARG A 35 -23.77 -6.72 18.90
N GLY A 36 -22.96 -7.53 19.57
CA GLY A 36 -23.45 -8.71 20.29
C GLY A 36 -24.27 -9.61 19.37
N SER A 37 -25.45 -10.04 19.84
CA SER A 37 -26.35 -10.89 19.04
C SER A 37 -26.97 -10.19 17.83
N LYS A 38 -27.04 -8.86 17.78
CA LYS A 38 -27.71 -8.10 16.71
C LYS A 38 -26.83 -8.02 15.45
N VAL A 39 -27.37 -8.46 14.31
CA VAL A 39 -26.78 -8.15 12.99
C VAL A 39 -27.16 -6.72 12.60
N LEU A 40 -26.16 -5.92 12.21
CA LEU A 40 -26.32 -4.53 11.75
C LEU A 40 -26.29 -4.45 10.22
N ALA A 41 -25.42 -5.23 9.58
CA ALA A 41 -25.33 -5.39 8.13
C ALA A 41 -24.91 -6.82 7.78
N GLN A 42 -25.28 -7.30 6.60
CA GLN A 42 -24.89 -8.61 6.09
C GLN A 42 -24.78 -8.61 4.56
N THR A 43 -23.90 -9.43 4.02
CA THR A 43 -23.93 -9.89 2.63
C THR A 43 -23.64 -11.39 2.56
N SER A 44 -24.25 -12.10 1.60
CA SER A 44 -23.91 -13.47 1.22
C SER A 44 -23.20 -13.55 -0.14
N ASN A 45 -22.94 -12.41 -0.79
CA ASN A 45 -22.25 -12.33 -2.08
C ASN A 45 -20.72 -12.26 -1.90
N CYS A 46 -20.18 -13.19 -1.11
CA CYS A 46 -18.75 -13.36 -0.89
C CYS A 46 -18.36 -14.85 -0.75
N PRO A 47 -18.67 -15.72 -1.74
CA PRO A 47 -18.18 -17.11 -1.75
C PRO A 47 -16.67 -17.18 -1.52
N GLY A 48 -16.24 -18.14 -0.71
CA GLY A 48 -14.85 -18.31 -0.30
C GLY A 48 -14.31 -17.13 0.51
N SER A 49 -15.13 -16.54 1.39
CA SER A 49 -14.73 -15.40 2.26
C SER A 49 -13.37 -15.65 2.91
N HIS A 50 -12.34 -14.90 2.50
CA HIS A 50 -10.97 -15.10 2.96
C HIS A 50 -10.16 -13.82 2.86
N GLY A 51 -9.44 -13.49 3.93
CA GLY A 51 -8.54 -12.35 3.99
C GLY A 51 -9.26 -11.00 4.06
N GLU A 52 -8.75 -10.15 4.93
CA GLU A 52 -9.33 -8.86 5.24
C GLU A 52 -8.26 -7.76 5.32
N ALA A 53 -8.66 -6.52 5.02
CA ALA A 53 -7.84 -5.36 5.32
C ALA A 53 -8.71 -4.11 5.46
N THR A 54 -8.20 -3.11 6.18
CA THR A 54 -8.86 -1.81 6.32
C THR A 54 -8.25 -0.73 5.42
N ALA A 55 -9.13 0.10 4.88
CA ALA A 55 -8.76 1.32 4.17
C ALA A 55 -8.88 2.54 5.10
N ALA A 56 -8.63 3.73 4.56
CA ALA A 56 -8.95 4.98 5.24
C ALA A 56 -10.44 5.04 5.65
N PRO A 57 -10.74 5.46 6.89
CA PRO A 57 -12.12 5.60 7.36
C PRO A 57 -12.84 6.74 6.61
N THR A 58 -14.17 6.64 6.55
CA THR A 58 -15.03 7.77 6.16
C THR A 58 -15.39 8.60 7.39
N ALA A 59 -16.05 9.75 7.19
CA ALA A 59 -16.67 10.52 8.26
C ALA A 59 -17.76 9.74 9.06
N ARG A 60 -18.18 8.56 8.58
CA ARG A 60 -19.14 7.67 9.27
C ARG A 60 -18.48 6.46 9.93
N GLY A 61 -17.20 6.19 9.71
CA GLY A 61 -16.43 5.13 10.40
C GLY A 61 -15.50 4.32 9.50
N ASP A 62 -15.03 3.21 10.06
CA ASP A 62 -14.12 2.23 9.47
C ASP A 62 -14.59 1.72 8.10
N VAL A 63 -13.61 1.46 7.24
CA VAL A 63 -13.81 0.83 5.93
C VAL A 63 -13.02 -0.48 5.89
N VAL A 64 -13.72 -1.58 5.60
CA VAL A 64 -13.16 -2.92 5.57
C VAL A 64 -13.36 -3.55 4.19
N VAL A 65 -12.33 -4.18 3.66
CA VAL A 65 -12.41 -5.02 2.46
C VAL A 65 -12.26 -6.47 2.89
N MET A 66 -13.18 -7.33 2.45
CA MET A 66 -13.11 -8.78 2.60
C MET A 66 -12.94 -9.42 1.22
N GLY A 67 -11.97 -10.32 1.11
CA GLY A 67 -11.69 -11.09 -0.09
C GLY A 67 -12.72 -12.18 -0.32
N CYS A 68 -13.05 -12.42 -1.60
CA CYS A 68 -13.98 -13.46 -2.05
C CYS A 68 -13.52 -14.01 -3.41
N GLU A 69 -14.02 -15.18 -3.78
CA GLU A 69 -13.73 -15.86 -5.06
C GLU A 69 -14.31 -15.15 -6.28
N ASN A 70 -15.41 -14.41 -6.13
CA ASN A 70 -16.06 -13.64 -7.19
C ASN A 70 -15.84 -12.12 -7.00
N GLY A 71 -14.62 -11.73 -6.63
CA GLY A 71 -14.24 -10.35 -6.32
C GLY A 71 -14.57 -9.91 -4.88
N PRO A 72 -13.85 -8.94 -4.31
CA PRO A 72 -14.03 -8.56 -2.91
C PRO A 72 -15.36 -7.83 -2.62
N VAL A 73 -15.70 -7.70 -1.34
CA VAL A 73 -16.75 -6.80 -0.83
C VAL A 73 -16.14 -5.71 0.05
N VAL A 74 -16.63 -4.48 -0.10
CA VAL A 74 -16.26 -3.33 0.73
C VAL A 74 -17.39 -3.04 1.70
N PHE A 75 -17.15 -3.11 3.00
CA PHE A 75 -18.03 -2.49 4.00
C PHE A 75 -17.61 -1.04 4.18
N ARG A 76 -18.54 -0.12 3.91
CA ARG A 76 -18.36 1.33 4.03
C ARG A 76 -19.69 1.95 4.41
N ASP A 77 -19.67 2.94 5.30
CA ASP A 77 -20.86 3.73 5.66
C ASP A 77 -22.06 2.88 6.14
N GLY A 78 -21.79 1.80 6.88
CA GLY A 78 -22.84 0.90 7.40
C GLY A 78 -23.40 -0.12 6.39
N THR A 79 -22.87 -0.18 5.16
CA THR A 79 -23.41 -1.01 4.07
C THR A 79 -22.30 -1.78 3.32
N PHE A 80 -22.67 -2.92 2.71
CA PHE A 80 -21.77 -3.71 1.87
C PHE A 80 -21.92 -3.33 0.39
N HIS A 81 -20.79 -3.10 -0.27
CA HIS A 81 -20.66 -2.74 -1.68
C HIS A 81 -19.87 -3.84 -2.39
N LYS A 82 -20.42 -4.45 -3.44
CA LYS A 82 -19.72 -5.50 -4.19
C LYS A 82 -18.76 -4.88 -5.20
N VAL A 83 -17.51 -5.36 -5.23
CA VAL A 83 -16.56 -5.00 -6.28
C VAL A 83 -16.76 -5.94 -7.47
N PRO A 84 -17.13 -5.44 -8.66
CA PRO A 84 -17.35 -6.27 -9.83
C PRO A 84 -16.02 -6.76 -10.41
N VAL A 85 -16.03 -7.99 -10.93
CA VAL A 85 -14.90 -8.63 -11.61
C VAL A 85 -15.33 -9.17 -12.97
N LYS A 86 -14.36 -9.52 -13.84
CA LYS A 86 -14.64 -10.16 -15.12
C LYS A 86 -14.73 -11.68 -14.91
N GLY A 87 -15.76 -12.31 -15.46
CA GLY A 87 -16.02 -13.75 -15.30
C GLY A 87 -16.66 -14.10 -13.96
N SER A 88 -16.77 -15.40 -13.68
CA SER A 88 -17.35 -15.95 -12.44
C SER A 88 -16.33 -16.13 -11.30
N TYR A 89 -15.04 -16.14 -11.61
CA TYR A 89 -13.95 -16.34 -10.65
C TYR A 89 -12.85 -15.30 -10.87
N ALA A 90 -12.52 -14.59 -9.80
CA ALA A 90 -11.39 -13.68 -9.66
C ALA A 90 -11.18 -13.49 -8.15
N ARG A 91 -10.47 -14.45 -7.54
CA ARG A 91 -10.25 -14.51 -6.11
C ARG A 91 -9.25 -13.45 -5.67
N THR A 92 -9.63 -12.74 -4.62
CA THR A 92 -8.71 -12.01 -3.74
C THR A 92 -8.86 -12.65 -2.37
N GLY A 93 -7.74 -13.08 -1.76
CA GLY A 93 -7.68 -13.72 -0.46
C GLY A 93 -6.54 -13.24 0.44
N ASN A 94 -5.67 -12.35 -0.04
CA ASN A 94 -4.60 -11.71 0.71
C ASN A 94 -4.61 -10.20 0.41
N LEU A 95 -4.78 -9.39 1.46
CA LEU A 95 -5.01 -7.94 1.34
C LEU A 95 -4.02 -7.16 2.21
N ALA A 96 -3.65 -5.95 1.76
CA ALA A 96 -2.77 -5.03 2.46
C ALA A 96 -3.36 -3.61 2.46
N GLY A 97 -3.92 -3.23 3.61
CA GLY A 97 -4.59 -1.96 3.87
C GLY A 97 -3.63 -0.86 4.35
N HIS A 98 -4.09 0.39 4.34
CA HIS A 98 -3.35 1.54 4.85
C HIS A 98 -4.33 2.60 5.38
N ASP A 99 -4.06 3.11 6.58
CA ASP A 99 -4.92 4.01 7.38
C ASP A 99 -5.30 5.34 6.70
N ARG A 100 -4.43 5.85 5.83
CA ARG A 100 -4.61 7.11 5.09
C ARG A 100 -4.87 6.94 3.60
N SER A 101 -5.08 5.70 3.11
CA SER A 101 -5.37 5.44 1.71
C SER A 101 -6.73 4.76 1.52
N PRO A 102 -7.60 5.25 0.63
CA PRO A 102 -8.85 4.57 0.29
C PRO A 102 -8.66 3.33 -0.59
N ILE A 103 -7.45 3.10 -1.11
CA ILE A 103 -7.15 1.97 -1.99
C ILE A 103 -6.53 0.85 -1.16
N VAL A 104 -7.03 -0.37 -1.30
CA VAL A 104 -6.47 -1.60 -0.71
C VAL A 104 -5.76 -2.42 -1.79
N LEU A 105 -4.54 -2.84 -1.50
CA LEU A 105 -3.78 -3.76 -2.36
C LEU A 105 -4.24 -5.19 -2.06
N GLY A 106 -4.55 -5.98 -3.08
CA GLY A 106 -4.93 -7.39 -2.93
C GLY A 106 -4.22 -8.29 -3.95
N ASP A 107 -4.16 -9.59 -3.66
CA ASP A 107 -3.87 -10.57 -4.69
C ASP A 107 -4.99 -10.61 -5.75
N HIS A 108 -4.69 -11.23 -6.89
CA HIS A 108 -5.66 -11.43 -7.97
C HIS A 108 -5.38 -12.78 -8.64
N LYS A 109 -6.11 -13.78 -8.18
CA LYS A 109 -6.09 -15.16 -8.65
C LYS A 109 -7.28 -15.41 -9.58
N VAL A 110 -7.04 -16.00 -10.75
CA VAL A 110 -8.07 -16.21 -11.79
C VAL A 110 -8.19 -17.65 -12.26
N ASP A 111 -7.30 -18.54 -11.81
CA ASP A 111 -7.33 -19.96 -12.13
C ASP A 111 -7.82 -20.75 -10.92
N LYS A 112 -9.10 -21.13 -10.96
CA LYS A 112 -9.76 -21.87 -9.87
C LYS A 112 -9.29 -23.32 -9.75
N ASP A 113 -8.65 -23.86 -10.79
CA ASP A 113 -8.26 -25.27 -10.92
C ASP A 113 -6.73 -25.44 -10.91
N ALA A 114 -6.00 -24.42 -10.44
CA ALA A 114 -4.54 -24.36 -10.45
C ALA A 114 -3.89 -25.30 -9.42
N GLU A 115 -3.32 -26.40 -9.91
CA GLU A 115 -2.59 -27.38 -9.12
C GLU A 115 -1.06 -27.23 -9.28
N PRO A 116 -0.25 -27.27 -8.19
CA PRO A 116 -0.65 -27.27 -6.78
C PRO A 116 -1.01 -25.86 -6.25
N VAL A 117 -0.55 -24.79 -6.93
CA VAL A 117 -0.83 -23.39 -6.57
C VAL A 117 -0.86 -22.48 -7.80
N GLU A 118 -1.85 -21.57 -7.88
CA GLU A 118 -1.79 -20.45 -8.82
C GLU A 118 -0.69 -19.47 -8.40
N ARG A 119 0.18 -19.11 -9.36
CA ARG A 119 1.31 -18.17 -9.24
C ARG A 119 1.01 -16.86 -9.98
N PRO A 120 0.14 -15.98 -9.46
CA PRO A 120 -0.34 -14.79 -10.17
C PRO A 120 0.78 -13.77 -10.42
N THR A 121 0.73 -13.08 -11.55
CA THR A 121 1.64 -11.96 -11.89
C THR A 121 0.99 -10.57 -11.72
N ARG A 122 -0.32 -10.54 -11.47
CA ARG A 122 -1.10 -9.30 -11.31
C ARG A 122 -1.64 -9.17 -9.90
N VAL A 123 -1.72 -7.94 -9.40
CA VAL A 123 -2.41 -7.58 -8.14
C VAL A 123 -3.62 -6.71 -8.43
N SER A 124 -4.56 -6.70 -7.48
CA SER A 124 -5.73 -5.82 -7.49
C SER A 124 -5.49 -4.59 -6.61
N LEU A 125 -6.01 -3.45 -7.06
CA LEU A 125 -6.08 -2.19 -6.32
C LEU A 125 -7.56 -1.84 -6.17
N VAL A 126 -8.11 -2.16 -5.01
CA VAL A 126 -9.53 -2.00 -4.67
C VAL A 126 -9.74 -0.59 -4.13
N ASP A 127 -10.36 0.28 -4.93
CA ASP A 127 -10.78 1.60 -4.49
C ASP A 127 -12.07 1.49 -3.69
N THR A 128 -11.97 1.75 -2.38
CA THR A 128 -13.11 1.66 -1.47
C THR A 128 -14.07 2.83 -1.57
N ARG A 129 -13.75 3.92 -2.28
CA ARG A 129 -14.67 5.05 -2.54
C ARG A 129 -15.77 4.63 -3.51
N THR A 130 -15.37 3.98 -4.59
CA THR A 130 -16.21 3.61 -5.75
C THR A 130 -16.60 2.13 -5.77
N ALA A 131 -15.98 1.29 -4.93
CA ALA A 131 -16.08 -0.17 -4.99
C ALA A 131 -15.68 -0.74 -6.36
N THR A 132 -14.58 -0.25 -6.92
CA THR A 132 -13.99 -0.72 -8.19
C THR A 132 -12.57 -1.25 -7.98
N ALA A 133 -12.12 -2.18 -8.83
CA ALA A 133 -10.74 -2.66 -8.81
C ALA A 133 -9.99 -2.31 -10.10
N LYS A 134 -8.76 -1.80 -9.97
CA LYS A 134 -7.77 -1.74 -11.06
C LYS A 134 -6.78 -2.89 -10.92
N LEU A 135 -6.35 -3.49 -12.02
CA LEU A 135 -5.28 -4.50 -12.02
C LEU A 135 -3.94 -3.86 -12.38
N VAL A 136 -2.87 -4.33 -11.74
CA VAL A 136 -1.48 -3.94 -12.04
C VAL A 136 -0.68 -5.21 -12.32
N ASP A 137 0.02 -5.23 -13.46
CA ASP A 137 0.98 -6.28 -13.78
C ASP A 137 2.34 -5.98 -13.14
N LEU A 138 2.94 -6.99 -12.52
CA LEU A 138 4.23 -6.91 -11.85
C LEU A 138 5.38 -7.45 -12.70
N GLY A 139 5.06 -8.11 -13.84
CA GLY A 139 6.02 -8.75 -14.74
C GLY A 139 6.71 -10.00 -14.17
N SER A 140 6.33 -10.43 -12.96
CA SER A 140 6.86 -11.62 -12.29
C SER A 140 5.85 -12.09 -11.24
N ALA A 141 5.83 -13.38 -10.96
CA ALA A 141 4.90 -13.97 -10.00
C ALA A 141 5.21 -13.55 -8.55
N TYR A 142 4.23 -13.70 -7.66
CA TYR A 142 4.37 -13.50 -6.22
C TYR A 142 3.58 -14.56 -5.45
N TRP A 143 3.82 -14.67 -4.14
CA TRP A 143 3.09 -15.58 -3.25
C TRP A 143 2.43 -14.80 -2.10
N PHE A 144 1.65 -15.50 -1.27
CA PHE A 144 0.70 -14.86 -0.35
C PHE A 144 1.33 -13.98 0.75
N ARG A 145 2.59 -14.22 1.13
CA ARG A 145 3.34 -13.40 2.11
C ARG A 145 4.05 -12.18 1.50
N SER A 146 3.87 -11.91 0.21
CA SER A 146 4.57 -10.84 -0.54
C SER A 146 3.94 -9.45 -0.51
N LEU A 147 2.75 -9.25 0.07
CA LEU A 147 2.01 -7.99 -0.04
C LEU A 147 2.17 -7.12 1.22
N ALA A 148 2.51 -5.84 1.05
CA ALA A 148 2.55 -4.83 2.11
C ALA A 148 2.20 -3.42 1.59
N ARG A 149 2.12 -2.44 2.49
CA ARG A 149 1.93 -1.02 2.17
C ARG A 149 3.06 -0.17 2.74
N GLY A 150 3.56 0.75 1.93
CA GLY A 150 4.59 1.71 2.29
C GLY A 150 4.09 2.83 3.20
N PRO A 151 4.99 3.65 3.78
CA PRO A 151 4.68 4.70 4.75
C PRO A 151 3.82 5.85 4.18
N ARG A 152 3.72 5.99 2.86
CA ARG A 152 2.85 6.97 2.18
C ARG A 152 1.70 6.29 1.43
N GLY A 153 1.38 5.05 1.78
CA GLY A 153 0.33 4.26 1.14
C GLY A 153 0.71 3.60 -0.18
N GLU A 154 1.99 3.62 -0.59
CA GLU A 154 2.45 2.88 -1.77
C GLU A 154 2.14 1.38 -1.64
N GLY A 155 1.87 0.70 -2.75
CA GLY A 155 1.78 -0.76 -2.76
C GLY A 155 3.20 -1.36 -2.82
N LEU A 156 3.49 -2.34 -1.98
CA LEU A 156 4.76 -3.07 -2.00
C LEU A 156 4.50 -4.55 -2.26
N VAL A 157 5.12 -5.09 -3.31
CA VAL A 157 4.99 -6.52 -3.65
C VAL A 157 6.34 -7.14 -3.93
N LEU A 158 6.70 -8.19 -3.18
CA LEU A 158 7.90 -8.98 -3.45
C LEU A 158 7.61 -10.03 -4.54
N THR A 159 8.31 -9.94 -5.68
CA THR A 159 8.17 -10.89 -6.79
C THR A 159 9.28 -11.95 -6.82
N TYR A 160 9.01 -13.06 -7.51
CA TYR A 160 9.86 -14.25 -7.60
C TYR A 160 11.23 -14.01 -8.25
N ASP A 161 11.41 -12.94 -9.02
CA ASP A 161 12.74 -12.50 -9.48
C ASP A 161 13.58 -11.82 -8.37
N GLY A 162 13.11 -11.86 -7.12
CA GLY A 162 13.80 -11.38 -5.93
C GLY A 162 13.72 -9.87 -5.72
N ARG A 163 12.77 -9.21 -6.39
CA ARG A 163 12.62 -7.75 -6.41
C ARG A 163 11.38 -7.26 -5.67
N LEU A 164 11.51 -6.19 -4.91
CA LEU A 164 10.40 -5.46 -4.31
C LEU A 164 9.89 -4.42 -5.30
N ARG A 165 8.67 -4.62 -5.81
CA ARG A 165 7.93 -3.66 -6.63
C ARG A 165 7.35 -2.57 -5.74
N VAL A 166 7.47 -1.31 -6.16
CA VAL A 166 6.82 -0.16 -5.53
C VAL A 166 5.73 0.34 -6.48
N ILE A 167 4.50 0.41 -6.02
CA ILE A 167 3.31 0.70 -6.81
C ILE A 167 2.72 2.05 -6.37
N ASP A 168 2.56 2.98 -7.29
CA ASP A 168 1.67 4.13 -7.11
C ASP A 168 0.23 3.58 -7.20
N VAL A 169 -0.49 3.59 -6.07
CA VAL A 169 -1.80 2.95 -5.97
C VAL A 169 -2.93 3.76 -6.61
N GLU A 170 -2.80 5.09 -6.68
CA GLU A 170 -3.81 5.94 -7.35
C GLU A 170 -3.64 5.84 -8.87
N LYS A 171 -2.39 5.83 -9.37
CA LYS A 171 -2.13 5.60 -10.81
C LYS A 171 -2.26 4.14 -11.22
N GLY A 172 -2.03 3.19 -10.31
CA GLY A 172 -1.95 1.77 -10.61
C GLY A 172 -0.76 1.41 -11.50
N GLU A 173 0.42 1.89 -11.13
CA GLU A 173 1.66 1.78 -11.91
C GLU A 173 2.84 1.34 -11.02
N VAL A 174 3.69 0.45 -11.53
CA VAL A 174 4.96 0.09 -10.87
C VAL A 174 5.97 1.23 -11.10
N THR A 175 6.29 1.99 -10.06
CA THR A 175 7.17 3.17 -10.12
C THR A 175 8.62 2.90 -9.69
N ALA A 176 8.90 1.72 -9.11
CA ALA A 176 10.26 1.22 -8.89
C ALA A 176 10.27 -0.30 -8.74
N SER A 177 11.47 -0.88 -8.90
CA SER A 177 11.73 -2.29 -8.64
C SER A 177 13.12 -2.44 -8.02
N ILE A 178 13.18 -2.80 -6.74
CA ILE A 178 14.39 -2.81 -5.91
C ILE A 178 14.86 -4.26 -5.75
N PRO A 179 16.10 -4.64 -6.10
CA PRO A 179 16.61 -5.98 -5.82
C PRO A 179 16.81 -6.15 -4.31
N VAL A 180 16.21 -7.20 -3.72
CA VAL A 180 16.23 -7.41 -2.26
C VAL A 180 16.70 -8.80 -1.86
N ILE A 181 16.30 -9.85 -2.59
CA ILE A 181 16.73 -11.23 -2.37
C ILE A 181 17.18 -11.86 -3.69
N SER A 182 17.74 -13.07 -3.63
CA SER A 182 17.91 -13.86 -4.87
C SER A 182 16.55 -14.31 -5.41
N PRO A 183 16.42 -14.60 -6.72
CA PRO A 183 15.22 -15.19 -7.26
C PRO A 183 14.78 -16.43 -6.47
N TRP A 184 13.48 -16.52 -6.21
CA TRP A 184 12.86 -17.52 -5.35
C TRP A 184 11.53 -17.96 -5.95
N LYS A 185 11.14 -19.21 -5.73
CA LYS A 185 9.88 -19.78 -6.21
C LYS A 185 9.18 -20.48 -5.06
N GLU A 186 7.86 -20.30 -5.00
CA GLU A 186 6.99 -21.00 -4.06
C GLU A 186 7.07 -22.51 -4.25
N LYS A 187 7.34 -23.18 -3.12
CA LYS A 187 7.34 -24.63 -2.93
C LYS A 187 5.89 -25.14 -2.92
N ASP A 188 5.70 -26.44 -3.12
CA ASP A 188 4.35 -26.98 -3.31
C ASP A 188 3.54 -27.03 -2.00
N ASP A 189 4.21 -27.14 -0.83
CA ASP A 189 3.61 -26.83 0.48
C ASP A 189 3.85 -25.35 0.83
N TRP A 190 2.77 -24.60 1.02
CA TRP A 190 2.77 -23.18 1.38
C TRP A 190 3.21 -22.91 2.84
N GLN A 191 3.22 -23.93 3.70
CA GLN A 191 3.71 -23.85 5.07
C GLN A 191 5.25 -23.88 5.13
N GLU A 192 5.92 -24.36 4.10
CA GLU A 192 7.38 -24.38 4.05
C GLU A 192 7.98 -22.96 4.07
N PRO A 193 9.25 -22.82 4.53
CA PRO A 193 9.91 -21.52 4.61
C PRO A 193 10.03 -20.80 3.27
N GLY A 194 9.67 -19.52 3.28
CA GLY A 194 9.73 -18.60 2.14
C GLY A 194 9.85 -17.13 2.57
N PRO A 195 10.00 -16.20 1.61
CA PRO A 195 10.28 -14.81 1.88
C PRO A 195 9.01 -13.99 2.16
N ALA A 196 8.97 -13.30 3.29
CA ALA A 196 7.86 -12.44 3.70
C ALA A 196 8.29 -10.97 3.69
N VAL A 197 7.35 -10.06 3.40
CA VAL A 197 7.55 -8.61 3.57
C VAL A 197 6.66 -8.05 4.68
N LYS A 198 7.24 -7.18 5.51
CA LYS A 198 6.51 -6.32 6.46
C LYS A 198 7.08 -4.90 6.44
N VAL A 199 6.27 -3.92 6.82
CA VAL A 199 6.66 -2.51 6.89
C VAL A 199 6.45 -1.98 8.31
N ALA A 200 7.39 -1.18 8.79
CA ALA A 200 7.27 -0.43 10.03
C ALA A 200 7.96 0.93 9.88
N GLY A 201 7.20 2.01 10.02
CA GLY A 201 7.66 3.35 9.60
C GLY A 201 8.13 3.34 8.14
N ASP A 202 9.26 4.00 7.86
CA ASP A 202 9.81 4.12 6.51
C ASP A 202 10.57 2.87 6.00
N ARG A 203 10.54 1.77 6.75
CA ARG A 203 11.36 0.58 6.51
C ARG A 203 10.50 -0.60 6.07
N ALA A 204 10.86 -1.22 4.94
CA ALA A 204 10.38 -2.54 4.56
C ALA A 204 11.44 -3.60 4.93
N TYR A 205 10.98 -4.68 5.57
CA TYR A 205 11.78 -5.80 6.02
C TYR A 205 11.40 -7.02 5.18
N VAL A 206 12.36 -7.57 4.46
CA VAL A 206 12.17 -8.72 3.56
C VAL A 206 13.00 -9.90 4.06
N THR A 207 12.35 -10.98 4.47
CA THR A 207 13.07 -12.22 4.83
C THR A 207 13.53 -12.97 3.59
N ASP A 208 14.64 -13.69 3.74
CA ASP A 208 15.25 -14.55 2.73
C ASP A 208 15.48 -15.91 3.40
N ALA A 209 14.57 -16.85 3.14
CA ALA A 209 14.58 -18.17 3.78
C ALA A 209 15.84 -18.96 3.40
N GLU A 210 16.18 -18.98 2.11
CA GLU A 210 17.30 -19.74 1.55
C GLU A 210 18.65 -19.24 2.07
N LYS A 211 18.81 -17.92 2.28
CA LYS A 211 20.04 -17.32 2.83
C LYS A 211 20.00 -17.07 4.34
N ARG A 212 18.93 -17.46 5.03
CA ARG A 212 18.69 -17.15 6.46
C ARG A 212 19.01 -15.69 6.79
N SER A 213 18.38 -14.75 6.09
CA SER A 213 18.65 -13.33 6.30
C SER A 213 17.39 -12.47 6.27
N VAL A 214 17.50 -11.24 6.77
CA VAL A 214 16.51 -10.18 6.55
C VAL A 214 17.19 -8.98 5.89
N THR A 215 16.55 -8.44 4.86
CA THR A 215 16.97 -7.26 4.11
C THR A 215 16.12 -6.08 4.53
N VAL A 216 16.73 -4.94 4.84
CA VAL A 216 16.02 -3.71 5.21
C VAL A 216 16.13 -2.72 4.06
N VAL A 217 14.97 -2.24 3.59
CA VAL A 217 14.82 -1.26 2.52
C VAL A 217 14.29 0.04 3.09
N ASP A 218 14.93 1.16 2.75
CA ASP A 218 14.34 2.49 2.84
C ASP A 218 13.27 2.63 1.75
N VAL A 219 12.00 2.75 2.12
CA VAL A 219 10.91 2.86 1.14
C VAL A 219 10.92 4.24 0.45
N PRO A 220 11.09 5.37 1.17
CA PRO A 220 11.22 6.70 0.54
C PRO A 220 12.37 6.82 -0.47
N SER A 221 13.61 6.45 -0.12
CA SER A 221 14.78 6.54 -1.01
C SER A 221 14.94 5.33 -1.93
N ARG A 222 14.15 4.27 -1.73
CA ARG A 222 14.12 3.04 -2.55
C ARG A 222 15.44 2.27 -2.55
N THR A 223 16.19 2.33 -1.45
CA THR A 223 17.52 1.71 -1.31
C THR A 223 17.54 0.62 -0.24
N VAL A 224 18.30 -0.46 -0.48
CA VAL A 224 18.68 -1.40 0.59
C VAL A 224 19.66 -0.68 1.50
N VAL A 225 19.36 -0.63 2.81
CA VAL A 225 20.19 0.05 3.82
C VAL A 225 20.91 -0.92 4.76
N ALA A 226 20.42 -2.15 4.89
CA ALA A 226 21.05 -3.19 5.70
C ALA A 226 20.65 -4.60 5.25
N ARG A 227 21.50 -5.58 5.57
CA ARG A 227 21.15 -7.00 5.56
C ARG A 227 21.71 -7.64 6.83
N TYR A 228 20.90 -8.44 7.50
CA TYR A 228 21.28 -9.14 8.73
C TYR A 228 21.12 -10.64 8.55
N GLY A 229 22.12 -11.41 8.98
CA GLY A 229 22.00 -12.86 9.09
C GLY A 229 21.09 -13.24 10.26
N LEU A 230 20.40 -14.37 10.13
CA LEU A 230 19.51 -14.94 11.13
C LEU A 230 20.07 -16.30 11.59
N PRO A 231 19.94 -16.66 12.88
CA PRO A 231 20.45 -17.93 13.40
C PRO A 231 19.67 -19.14 12.88
N ALA A 232 18.46 -18.94 12.38
CA ALA A 232 17.56 -19.96 11.85
C ALA A 232 16.92 -19.50 10.53
N THR A 233 16.37 -20.45 9.78
CA THR A 233 15.58 -20.16 8.56
C THR A 233 14.29 -19.42 8.94
N PRO A 234 14.04 -18.20 8.44
CA PRO A 234 12.79 -17.47 8.71
C PRO A 234 11.61 -18.12 8.00
N VAL A 235 10.44 -18.10 8.66
CA VAL A 235 9.15 -18.51 8.08
C VAL A 235 8.20 -17.30 8.06
N GLU A 236 7.97 -16.72 9.23
CA GLU A 236 7.13 -15.52 9.39
C GLU A 236 7.89 -14.41 10.11
N ILE A 237 7.40 -13.17 9.96
CA ILE A 237 7.98 -11.98 10.58
C ILE A 237 6.86 -11.03 10.98
N ALA A 238 7.01 -10.45 12.17
CA ALA A 238 6.29 -9.28 12.63
C ALA A 238 7.31 -8.19 12.98
N VAL A 239 6.95 -6.93 12.81
CA VAL A 239 7.82 -5.80 13.14
C VAL A 239 7.01 -4.80 13.97
N THR A 240 7.58 -4.37 15.09
CA THR A 240 7.03 -3.30 15.93
C THR A 240 7.97 -2.11 15.92
N THR A 241 7.40 -0.90 15.93
CA THR A 241 8.17 0.36 16.03
C THR A 241 8.53 0.71 17.48
N GLY A 242 7.92 0.04 18.46
CA GLY A 242 7.98 0.44 19.87
C GLY A 242 7.31 1.78 20.18
N ARG A 243 6.64 2.41 19.20
CA ARG A 243 5.88 3.66 19.39
C ARG A 243 4.42 3.33 19.69
N PRO A 244 3.73 4.10 20.56
CA PRO A 244 2.28 4.05 20.65
C PRO A 244 1.65 4.27 19.26
N GLN A 245 0.55 3.60 18.98
CA GLN A 245 -0.29 3.95 17.85
C GLN A 245 -0.79 5.38 18.06
N GLU A 246 -0.54 6.28 17.10
CA GLU A 246 -1.16 7.61 17.14
C GLU A 246 -2.67 7.42 17.09
N SER A 247 -3.35 7.81 18.17
CA SER A 247 -4.81 7.85 18.17
C SER A 247 -5.25 8.90 17.15
N ALA A 248 -6.26 8.56 16.34
CA ALA A 248 -6.97 9.56 15.56
C ALA A 248 -7.57 10.56 16.57
N ALA A 249 -6.91 11.71 16.73
CA ALA A 249 -7.18 12.61 17.83
C ALA A 249 -8.64 13.06 17.79
N ALA A 250 -9.35 12.84 18.90
CA ALA A 250 -10.63 13.49 19.12
C ALA A 250 -10.40 15.00 18.95
N LYS A 251 -11.23 15.64 18.11
CA LYS A 251 -11.20 17.10 17.95
C LYS A 251 -11.32 17.73 19.36
N PRO A 252 -10.50 18.73 19.71
CA PRO A 252 -10.73 19.44 20.96
C PRO A 252 -12.12 20.05 20.91
N GLU A 253 -12.94 19.74 21.93
CA GLU A 253 -14.25 20.37 22.06
C GLU A 253 -14.07 21.87 22.26
N GLY A 254 -14.95 22.66 21.65
CA GLY A 254 -14.75 24.10 21.52
C GLY A 254 -14.65 24.80 22.86
N ALA A 255 -13.53 25.49 23.09
CA ALA A 255 -13.45 26.49 24.14
C ALA A 255 -14.47 27.61 23.84
N GLY A 256 -15.56 27.63 24.58
CA GLY A 256 -16.56 28.68 24.48
C GLY A 256 -15.98 30.01 24.95
N HIS A 257 -15.97 31.00 24.07
CA HIS A 257 -15.72 32.39 24.44
C HIS A 257 -17.06 33.12 24.51
N GLY A 258 -17.51 33.37 25.74
CA GLY A 258 -18.59 34.29 26.01
C GLY A 258 -18.12 35.75 25.93
N ASP A 259 -18.93 36.54 25.25
CA ASP A 259 -19.30 37.92 25.56
C ASP A 259 -18.29 39.08 25.58
N THR A 260 -18.75 40.14 24.90
CA THR A 260 -18.44 41.58 25.08
C THR A 260 -17.04 42.10 24.75
N HIS A 261 -16.95 42.90 23.69
CA HIS A 261 -17.07 44.36 23.81
C HIS A 261 -17.42 44.98 22.44
N GLY A 262 -18.31 45.97 22.42
CA GLY A 262 -18.69 46.69 21.21
C GLY A 262 -18.24 48.14 21.24
N HIS A 263 -17.59 48.57 20.16
CA HIS A 263 -17.45 49.93 19.59
C HIS A 263 -16.87 49.69 18.18
N GLY A 264 -17.21 50.37 17.10
CA GLY A 264 -17.97 51.59 16.90
C GLY A 264 -17.35 52.35 15.72
N HIS A 265 -18.17 52.84 14.80
CA HIS A 265 -17.83 53.67 13.62
C HIS A 265 -17.23 52.97 12.38
N ALA A 266 -18.00 53.09 11.29
CA ALA A 266 -17.53 52.98 9.92
C ALA A 266 -17.02 54.35 9.44
N HIS A 267 -16.09 54.36 8.48
CA HIS A 267 -15.95 55.43 7.49
C HIS A 267 -15.42 54.84 6.19
N ASP A 268 -16.15 55.03 5.09
CA ASP A 268 -15.61 54.95 3.74
C ASP A 268 -14.55 56.04 3.53
N HIS A 269 -13.62 55.83 2.61
CA HIS A 269 -13.24 56.81 1.59
C HIS A 269 -12.30 56.15 0.56
N ALA A 270 -12.69 56.16 -0.71
CA ALA A 270 -11.82 55.85 -1.83
C ALA A 270 -11.21 57.14 -2.39
N HIS A 271 -9.96 57.10 -2.85
CA HIS A 271 -9.43 58.03 -3.85
C HIS A 271 -8.32 57.36 -4.67
N GLU A 272 -8.41 57.52 -6.00
CA GLU A 272 -7.36 57.19 -6.96
C GLU A 272 -6.35 58.36 -7.11
N HIS A 273 -5.50 58.27 -8.15
CA HIS A 273 -4.38 59.12 -8.60
C HIS A 273 -3.00 58.60 -8.17
N GLY A 274 -2.01 58.46 -9.05
CA GLY A 274 -2.01 58.64 -10.51
C GLY A 274 -0.56 58.63 -11.07
N ASP A 275 -0.44 58.18 -12.32
CA ASP A 275 0.65 58.42 -13.29
C ASP A 275 2.12 57.99 -13.02
N ALA A 276 2.57 57.11 -13.93
CA ALA A 276 3.79 57.16 -14.75
C ALA A 276 5.19 57.19 -14.10
N HIS A 277 6.08 56.31 -14.60
CA HIS A 277 7.05 56.71 -15.63
C HIS A 277 7.71 55.48 -16.27
N ASP A 278 7.76 55.47 -17.61
CA ASP A 278 8.64 54.57 -18.39
C ASP A 278 10.12 54.90 -18.15
N HIS A 279 11.01 53.95 -18.44
CA HIS A 279 12.08 54.16 -19.43
C HIS A 279 12.83 52.85 -19.74
N ASP A 280 12.73 52.40 -21.00
CA ASP A 280 13.71 51.50 -21.60
C ASP A 280 15.10 52.15 -21.65
N THR A 281 16.18 51.35 -21.67
CA THR A 281 17.04 51.26 -22.87
C THR A 281 18.12 50.18 -22.78
N GLU A 282 18.58 49.76 -23.95
CA GLU A 282 19.49 48.65 -24.22
C GLU A 282 20.98 48.97 -23.96
N GLY A 283 21.84 47.95 -24.05
CA GLY A 283 23.29 48.12 -24.00
C GLY A 283 24.06 46.82 -24.27
N ALA A 284 24.04 46.33 -25.51
CA ALA A 284 24.90 45.23 -25.96
C ALA A 284 26.33 45.72 -26.25
N HIS A 285 27.35 44.89 -26.06
CA HIS A 285 28.61 44.94 -26.84
C HIS A 285 29.32 43.58 -26.86
N GLU A 286 29.98 43.29 -27.98
CA GLU A 286 30.63 42.01 -28.33
C GLU A 286 32.17 42.03 -28.15
N HIS A 287 32.79 40.95 -28.66
CA HIS A 287 34.22 40.72 -28.93
C HIS A 287 35.08 40.24 -27.74
N GLY A 288 35.94 39.23 -27.89
CA GLY A 288 36.19 38.35 -29.04
C GLY A 288 37.44 37.47 -28.83
N ASP A 289 37.55 36.37 -29.58
CA ASP A 289 38.77 35.64 -30.02
C ASP A 289 39.87 35.20 -28.99
N ALA A 290 40.71 34.19 -29.20
CA ALA A 290 40.72 32.94 -29.99
C ALA A 290 42.02 32.15 -29.62
N HIS A 291 42.22 30.94 -30.17
CA HIS A 291 43.49 30.17 -30.23
C HIS A 291 44.06 29.55 -28.92
N ASP A 292 44.80 28.43 -28.92
CA ASP A 292 45.02 27.32 -29.88
C ASP A 292 45.78 26.16 -29.19
N GLY A 293 45.75 24.94 -29.76
CA GLY A 293 46.88 24.01 -29.74
C GLY A 293 46.93 22.87 -28.69
N GLY A 294 47.20 21.64 -29.18
CA GLY A 294 48.09 20.70 -28.47
C GLY A 294 47.66 19.24 -28.32
N ALA A 295 48.30 18.35 -29.09
CA ALA A 295 48.27 16.89 -28.93
C ALA A 295 49.72 16.34 -29.01
N SER A 296 50.08 15.07 -28.79
CA SER A 296 49.35 13.78 -28.71
C SER A 296 50.27 12.68 -28.11
N HIS A 297 49.72 11.48 -27.83
CA HIS A 297 50.46 10.24 -27.48
C HIS A 297 51.13 10.22 -26.08
N GLY A 298 51.40 9.10 -25.39
CA GLY A 298 51.26 7.64 -25.61
C GLY A 298 51.92 6.90 -24.40
N THR A 299 52.18 5.59 -24.32
CA THR A 299 51.91 4.36 -25.13
C THR A 299 52.13 3.12 -24.23
N ALA A 300 51.36 2.01 -24.36
CA ALA A 300 51.64 0.72 -23.68
C ALA A 300 52.72 -0.09 -24.47
N PRO A 301 53.44 -1.09 -23.90
CA PRO A 301 52.93 -2.49 -23.99
C PRO A 301 53.48 -3.59 -23.01
N THR A 302 52.75 -4.72 -22.99
CA THR A 302 53.18 -6.16 -22.91
C THR A 302 53.93 -6.82 -21.71
N GLY A 303 53.29 -7.89 -21.19
CA GLY A 303 53.90 -9.24 -21.00
C GLY A 303 54.25 -9.70 -19.57
N THR A 304 54.33 -11.01 -19.19
CA THR A 304 53.84 -12.30 -19.75
C THR A 304 53.92 -13.41 -18.67
N SER A 305 53.05 -14.45 -18.74
CA SER A 305 53.30 -15.85 -18.29
C SER A 305 53.05 -16.34 -16.83
N ARG A 306 52.07 -17.27 -16.73
CA ARG A 306 52.04 -18.57 -15.99
C ARG A 306 52.67 -18.71 -14.58
N ARG A 307 51.85 -19.19 -13.64
CA ARG A 307 51.82 -20.62 -13.25
C ARG A 307 50.38 -21.10 -13.10
#